data_AF-A0A9P7A4S3-F1
#
_entry.id   AF-A0A9P7A4S3-F1
#
_cell.length_a   1.000
_cell.length_b   1.000
_cell.length_c   1.000
_cell.angle_alpha   90.00
_cell.angle_beta   90.00
_cell.angle_gamma   90.00
#
_symmetry.space_group_name_H-M   'P 1'
#
loop_
_entity.id
_entity.type
_entity.pdbx_description
1 polymer ?
#
loop_
_entity_poly.entity_id
_entity_poly.type
_entity_poly.pdbx_seq_one_letter_code
_entity_poly.pdbx_strand_id
1 'polypeptide(L)'
;MAFGASGNRGGSRGGGFQSRGGRGRGGPGGGARGGAKVILEPHRHPGVFIAKGKDHLLVTKNLVPGESVYGEKRISIEGGVDDTKVEYRVWNPFRSKLAAGVLGGMDKIFIEPGKKVLYLGAASGTSVSHVADIVGPEGVVYAVEFSPRSGRDLINMAKKRTNVIPIVEDARLPNRYRMLVSTVDVIFADVAQPDQARIVIHNAQFFLKDGGHVVISIKASCIDSTAAPSAVFVQEVQKLRENKFKPIEQITLEPYERDHAMVAAQYQRHL
;
A
#
# COMPACT_ATOMS: atom_id res chain seq x y z
N MET A 1 -41.45 -2.02 47.79
CA MET A 1 -42.89 -2.19 48.05
C MET A 1 -43.63 -1.90 46.76
N ALA A 2 -44.30 -2.92 46.24
CA ALA A 2 -45.08 -2.89 45.02
C ALA A 2 -46.44 -2.22 45.27
N PHE A 3 -46.91 -1.43 44.32
CA PHE A 3 -48.34 -1.10 44.20
C PHE A 3 -48.90 -1.86 42.99
N GLY A 4 -49.67 -2.92 43.27
CA GLY A 4 -50.78 -3.31 42.40
C GLY A 4 -51.94 -2.34 42.61
N ALA A 5 -53.05 -2.35 41.89
CA ALA A 5 -53.57 -3.04 40.72
C ALA A 5 -55.04 -2.56 40.62
N SER A 6 -55.70 -2.88 39.51
CA SER A 6 -57.13 -2.71 39.20
C SER A 6 -57.56 -1.30 38.77
N GLY A 7 -58.33 -1.10 37.70
CA GLY A 7 -58.93 -2.04 36.76
C GLY A 7 -60.13 -1.38 36.07
N ASN A 8 -60.37 -1.83 34.84
CA ASN A 8 -61.69 -2.05 34.23
C ASN A 8 -62.07 -1.23 32.98
N ARG A 9 -62.73 -1.95 32.06
CA ARG A 9 -63.50 -1.56 30.86
C ARG A 9 -62.66 -1.24 29.61
N GLY A 10 -62.83 -1.85 28.45
CA GLY A 10 -63.80 -2.81 27.96
C GLY A 10 -63.86 -2.72 26.42
N GLY A 11 -63.95 -3.87 25.73
CA GLY A 11 -64.72 -4.04 24.49
C GLY A 11 -64.22 -3.44 23.15
N SER A 12 -63.62 -4.33 22.34
CA SER A 12 -64.05 -4.72 20.97
C SER A 12 -63.87 -3.82 19.73
N ARG A 13 -63.55 -4.54 18.63
CA ARG A 13 -63.61 -4.21 17.18
C ARG A 13 -62.36 -3.47 16.67
N GLY A 14 -61.56 -4.02 15.76
CA GLY A 14 -61.90 -4.75 14.54
C GLY A 14 -61.67 -3.81 13.36
N GLY A 15 -60.62 -4.04 12.57
CA GLY A 15 -60.32 -3.22 11.39
C GLY A 15 -58.88 -3.37 10.93
N GLY A 16 -58.63 -4.35 10.06
CA GLY A 16 -57.37 -4.44 9.34
C GLY A 16 -57.19 -3.26 8.39
N PHE A 17 -55.97 -2.75 8.29
CA PHE A 17 -55.54 -1.96 7.15
C PHE A 17 -54.13 -2.40 6.74
N GLN A 18 -54.07 -3.05 5.58
CA GLN A 18 -52.85 -3.33 4.84
C GLN A 18 -52.21 -2.00 4.44
N SER A 19 -50.97 -1.77 4.86
CA SER A 19 -50.15 -0.70 4.26
C SER A 19 -49.30 -1.31 3.14
N ARG A 20 -49.84 -1.23 1.92
CA ARG A 20 -49.08 -1.39 0.67
C ARG A 20 -48.31 -0.10 0.40
N GLY A 21 -46.98 -0.24 0.34
CA GLY A 21 -46.18 0.27 -0.78
C GLY A 21 -45.88 1.77 -0.84
N GLY A 22 -44.57 2.07 -0.85
CA GLY A 22 -44.03 2.93 -1.89
C GLY A 22 -43.10 4.05 -1.42
N ARG A 23 -41.81 3.90 -1.80
CA ARG A 23 -40.73 4.88 -2.05
C ARG A 23 -39.45 4.38 -1.36
N GLY A 24 -38.38 3.96 -2.04
CA GLY A 24 -37.86 4.34 -3.35
C GLY A 24 -36.57 5.15 -3.15
N ARG A 25 -35.47 4.65 -3.74
CA ARG A 25 -34.11 5.23 -3.86
C ARG A 25 -33.29 5.24 -2.55
N GLY A 26 -32.04 4.77 -2.51
CA GLY A 26 -31.03 4.61 -3.56
C GLY A 26 -29.74 5.22 -3.02
N GLY A 27 -28.77 4.38 -2.64
CA GLY A 27 -27.43 4.78 -2.20
C GLY A 27 -26.39 3.82 -2.78
N PRO A 28 -25.44 4.29 -3.61
CA PRO A 28 -24.52 3.44 -4.36
C PRO A 28 -23.28 3.10 -3.52
N GLY A 29 -23.03 1.81 -3.34
CA GLY A 29 -21.83 1.30 -2.67
C GLY A 29 -21.61 -0.19 -2.91
N GLY A 30 -22.04 -0.68 -4.07
CA GLY A 30 -21.90 -2.09 -4.44
C GLY A 30 -20.55 -2.34 -5.08
N GLY A 31 -19.49 -2.42 -4.28
CA GLY A 31 -18.20 -2.91 -4.78
C GLY A 31 -18.37 -4.32 -5.37
N ALA A 32 -17.65 -4.62 -6.46
CA ALA A 32 -17.74 -5.87 -7.21
C ALA A 32 -17.96 -7.12 -6.32
N ARG A 33 -19.11 -7.80 -6.49
CA ARG A 33 -19.44 -9.04 -5.76
C ARG A 33 -18.48 -10.15 -6.19
N GLY A 34 -18.06 -11.00 -5.25
CA GLY A 34 -17.24 -12.18 -5.55
C GLY A 34 -17.95 -13.11 -6.54
N GLY A 35 -17.24 -13.59 -7.56
CA GLY A 35 -17.77 -14.49 -8.59
C GLY A 35 -18.06 -13.87 -9.96
N ALA A 36 -17.81 -12.57 -10.16
CA ALA A 36 -17.83 -12.01 -11.51
C ALA A 36 -16.65 -12.56 -12.34
N LYS A 37 -16.88 -12.94 -13.60
CA LYS A 37 -15.79 -13.27 -14.54
C LYS A 37 -14.93 -12.02 -14.75
N VAL A 38 -13.64 -12.11 -14.43
CA VAL A 38 -12.69 -11.00 -14.53
C VAL A 38 -11.61 -11.42 -15.52
N ILE A 39 -11.24 -10.53 -16.43
CA ILE A 39 -10.13 -10.73 -17.37
C ILE A 39 -8.90 -10.06 -16.76
N LEU A 40 -7.78 -10.79 -16.68
CA LEU A 40 -6.51 -10.19 -16.25
C LEU A 40 -5.72 -9.67 -17.45
N GLU A 41 -5.23 -8.45 -17.31
CA GLU A 41 -4.30 -7.85 -18.25
C GLU A 41 -3.05 -7.38 -17.51
N PRO A 42 -1.84 -7.54 -18.09
CA PRO A 42 -0.63 -6.99 -17.51
C PRO A 42 -0.71 -5.46 -17.51
N HIS A 43 -0.28 -4.84 -16.40
CA HIS A 43 -0.08 -3.40 -16.33
C HIS A 43 1.27 -3.04 -17.00
N ARG A 44 1.49 -1.74 -17.30
CA ARG A 44 2.80 -1.25 -17.79
C ARG A 44 3.96 -1.48 -16.82
N HIS A 45 3.66 -1.69 -15.52
CA HIS A 45 4.68 -1.98 -14.52
C HIS A 45 4.80 -3.50 -14.35
N PRO A 46 6.00 -4.07 -14.51
CA PRO A 46 6.22 -5.50 -14.34
C PRO A 46 5.74 -6.01 -12.97
N GLY A 47 5.06 -7.15 -12.95
CA GLY A 47 4.52 -7.77 -11.73
C GLY A 47 3.19 -7.18 -11.23
N VAL A 48 2.67 -6.13 -11.88
CA VAL A 48 1.36 -5.54 -11.60
C VAL A 48 0.39 -5.86 -12.72
N PHE A 49 -0.88 -6.10 -12.37
CA PHE A 49 -1.93 -6.49 -13.31
C PHE A 49 -3.20 -5.67 -13.07
N ILE A 50 -4.05 -5.56 -14.09
CA ILE A 50 -5.39 -5.01 -14.00
C ILE A 50 -6.39 -6.15 -14.19
N ALA A 51 -7.28 -6.32 -13.24
CA ALA A 51 -8.44 -7.20 -13.37
C ALA A 51 -9.60 -6.37 -13.94
N LYS A 52 -9.94 -6.59 -15.21
CA LYS A 52 -11.07 -5.97 -15.91
C LYS A 52 -12.35 -6.76 -15.63
N GLY A 53 -13.28 -6.11 -14.94
CA GLY A 53 -14.66 -6.56 -14.77
C GLY A 53 -15.62 -5.39 -14.93
N LYS A 54 -16.66 -5.34 -14.10
CA LYS A 54 -17.53 -4.14 -14.00
C LYS A 54 -16.77 -2.91 -13.52
N ASP A 55 -15.85 -3.13 -12.58
CA ASP A 55 -14.89 -2.14 -12.10
C ASP A 55 -13.49 -2.65 -12.48
N HIS A 56 -12.58 -1.75 -12.86
CA HIS A 56 -11.17 -2.07 -13.08
C HIS A 56 -10.44 -2.08 -11.73
N LEU A 57 -9.82 -3.21 -11.38
CA LEU A 57 -9.12 -3.37 -10.11
C LEU A 57 -7.62 -3.58 -10.35
N LEU A 58 -6.78 -2.87 -9.60
CA LEU A 58 -5.35 -3.14 -9.56
C LEU A 58 -5.08 -4.39 -8.73
N VAL A 59 -4.28 -5.32 -9.24
CA VAL A 59 -3.99 -6.59 -8.56
C VAL A 59 -2.51 -6.99 -8.67
N THR A 60 -2.04 -7.77 -7.70
CA THR A 60 -0.71 -8.42 -7.71
C THR A 60 -0.86 -9.94 -7.63
N LYS A 61 0.08 -10.69 -8.20
CA LYS A 61 0.07 -12.17 -8.13
C LYS A 61 0.41 -12.60 -6.70
N ASN A 62 -0.44 -13.40 -6.06
CA ASN A 62 -0.22 -13.83 -4.69
C ASN A 62 0.92 -14.85 -4.62
N LEU A 63 1.93 -14.58 -3.79
CA LEU A 63 2.99 -15.54 -3.50
C LEU A 63 2.56 -16.67 -2.57
N VAL A 64 1.52 -16.45 -1.74
CA VAL A 64 1.02 -17.44 -0.78
C VAL A 64 -0.47 -17.68 -1.06
N PRO A 65 -0.80 -18.51 -2.08
CA PRO A 65 -2.18 -18.78 -2.46
C PRO A 65 -3.02 -19.29 -1.29
N GLY A 66 -4.28 -18.87 -1.21
CA GLY A 66 -5.19 -19.28 -0.15
C GLY A 66 -5.23 -18.31 1.03
N GLU A 67 -4.28 -17.37 1.11
CA GLU A 67 -4.20 -16.42 2.20
C GLU A 67 -4.31 -14.94 1.79
N SER A 68 -5.15 -14.20 2.52
CA SER A 68 -5.19 -12.73 2.51
C SER A 68 -4.45 -12.16 3.73
N VAL A 69 -3.81 -10.99 3.57
CA VAL A 69 -3.04 -10.36 4.66
C VAL A 69 -3.90 -9.45 5.53
N TYR A 70 -4.80 -8.67 4.93
CA TYR A 70 -5.61 -7.67 5.62
C TYR A 70 -7.10 -7.77 5.25
N GLY A 71 -7.54 -8.94 4.76
CA GLY A 71 -8.92 -9.21 4.36
C GLY A 71 -9.30 -8.64 3.00
N GLU A 72 -8.32 -8.36 2.14
CA GLU A 72 -8.53 -7.94 0.76
C GLU A 72 -9.19 -9.02 -0.09
N LYS A 73 -9.89 -8.58 -1.14
CA LYS A 73 -10.48 -9.48 -2.13
C LYS A 73 -9.37 -10.20 -2.90
N ARG A 74 -9.60 -11.49 -3.18
CA ARG A 74 -8.72 -12.36 -3.96
C ARG A 74 -9.45 -12.84 -5.20
N ILE A 75 -8.72 -13.01 -6.30
CA ILE A 75 -9.22 -13.48 -7.58
C ILE A 75 -8.41 -14.72 -7.94
N SER A 76 -9.08 -15.87 -7.98
CA SER A 76 -8.47 -17.12 -8.43
C SER A 76 -8.78 -17.31 -9.90
N ILE A 77 -7.77 -17.61 -10.70
CA ILE A 77 -7.92 -18.00 -12.10
C ILE A 77 -7.41 -19.43 -12.26
N GLU A 78 -8.28 -20.27 -12.80
CA GLU A 78 -7.97 -21.65 -13.18
C GLU A 78 -7.39 -21.60 -14.60
N GLY A 79 -6.20 -22.18 -14.83
CA GLY A 79 -5.56 -22.20 -16.14
C GLY A 79 -4.05 -22.02 -16.19
N GLY A 80 -3.31 -22.29 -15.09
CA GLY A 80 -1.85 -22.40 -15.16
C GLY A 80 -1.39 -23.67 -15.92
N VAL A 81 -0.11 -23.73 -16.27
CA VAL A 81 0.53 -25.00 -16.65
C VAL A 81 0.32 -25.98 -15.49
N ASP A 82 -0.21 -27.17 -15.78
CA ASP A 82 -0.56 -28.24 -14.82
C ASP A 82 -1.78 -27.99 -13.90
N ASP A 83 -2.82 -27.27 -14.35
CA ASP A 83 -4.04 -27.02 -13.56
C ASP A 83 -3.81 -26.29 -12.22
N THR A 84 -2.64 -25.64 -12.08
CA THR A 84 -2.32 -24.87 -10.89
C THR A 84 -3.18 -23.61 -10.82
N LYS A 85 -3.92 -23.46 -9.71
CA LYS A 85 -4.72 -22.26 -9.44
C LYS A 85 -3.80 -21.09 -9.13
N VAL A 86 -3.76 -20.10 -10.00
CA VAL A 86 -3.04 -18.85 -9.74
C VAL A 86 -3.99 -17.88 -9.06
N GLU A 87 -3.56 -17.35 -7.91
CA GLU A 87 -4.35 -16.39 -7.14
C GLU A 87 -3.74 -14.99 -7.26
N TYR A 88 -4.60 -13.99 -7.38
CA TYR A 88 -4.26 -12.58 -7.41
C TYR A 88 -4.95 -11.85 -6.24
N ARG A 89 -4.31 -10.82 -5.72
CA ARG A 89 -4.78 -10.01 -4.59
C ARG A 89 -5.11 -8.60 -5.06
N VAL A 90 -6.27 -8.09 -4.67
CA VAL A 90 -6.67 -6.71 -4.97
C VAL A 90 -5.80 -5.74 -4.17
N TRP A 91 -5.18 -4.80 -4.86
CA TRP A 91 -4.33 -3.77 -4.29
C TRP A 91 -5.09 -2.45 -4.18
N ASN A 92 -5.43 -2.06 -2.95
CA ASN A 92 -6.29 -0.90 -2.71
C ASN A 92 -5.48 0.42 -2.70
N PRO A 93 -5.73 1.37 -3.63
CA PRO A 93 -5.03 2.65 -3.68
C PRO A 93 -5.32 3.57 -2.47
N PHE A 94 -6.48 3.43 -1.81
CA PHE A 94 -6.79 4.21 -0.60
C PHE A 94 -6.10 3.66 0.67
N ARG A 95 -5.39 2.54 0.56
CA ARG A 95 -4.62 1.96 1.68
C ARG A 95 -3.12 1.88 1.39
N SER A 96 -2.72 2.06 0.13
CA SER A 96 -1.34 1.92 -0.31
C SER A 96 -0.98 3.08 -1.22
N LYS A 97 -0.08 3.94 -0.73
CA LYS A 97 0.39 5.12 -1.47
C LYS A 97 1.10 4.72 -2.76
N LEU A 98 1.77 3.57 -2.76
CA LEU A 98 2.38 3.01 -3.98
C LEU A 98 1.32 2.59 -5.01
N ALA A 99 0.20 1.97 -4.61
CA ALA A 99 -0.91 1.69 -5.53
C ALA A 99 -1.56 2.98 -6.03
N ALA A 100 -1.72 3.99 -5.17
CA ALA A 100 -2.19 5.31 -5.58
C ALA A 100 -1.25 5.93 -6.61
N GLY A 101 0.08 5.80 -6.45
CA GLY A 101 1.05 6.30 -7.42
C GLY A 101 1.00 5.57 -8.76
N VAL A 102 0.83 4.24 -8.73
CA VAL A 102 0.65 3.41 -9.94
C VAL A 102 -0.59 3.84 -10.71
N LEU A 103 -1.74 3.98 -10.05
CA LEU A 103 -2.99 4.43 -10.70
C LEU A 103 -2.98 5.92 -11.05
N GLY A 104 -2.26 6.74 -10.27
CA GLY A 104 -2.07 8.17 -10.48
C GLY A 104 -1.13 8.49 -11.64
N GLY A 105 -0.52 7.48 -12.26
CA GLY A 105 0.16 7.66 -13.53
C GLY A 105 1.67 7.72 -13.49
N MET A 106 2.34 7.35 -12.38
CA MET A 106 3.82 7.25 -12.33
C MET A 106 4.38 6.42 -13.49
N ASP A 107 5.36 6.94 -14.23
CA ASP A 107 5.95 6.23 -15.37
C ASP A 107 6.75 5.01 -14.91
N LYS A 108 7.52 5.13 -13.80
CA LYS A 108 8.34 4.04 -13.28
C LYS A 108 8.40 4.03 -11.76
N ILE A 109 7.85 2.97 -11.16
CA ILE A 109 8.00 2.70 -9.72
C ILE A 109 9.33 2.00 -9.37
N PHE A 110 10.10 1.58 -10.37
CA PHE A 110 11.39 0.87 -10.28
C PHE A 110 11.38 -0.49 -9.54
N ILE A 111 10.30 -0.81 -8.83
CA ILE A 111 10.04 -2.11 -8.21
C ILE A 111 9.57 -3.07 -9.30
N GLU A 112 10.37 -4.11 -9.54
CA GLU A 112 10.17 -5.08 -10.62
C GLU A 112 10.52 -6.49 -10.11
N PRO A 113 10.02 -7.55 -10.76
CA PRO A 113 10.40 -8.93 -10.46
C PRO A 113 11.92 -9.12 -10.40
N GLY A 114 12.41 -9.82 -9.37
CA GLY A 114 13.83 -10.11 -9.14
C GLY A 114 14.65 -9.01 -8.46
N LYS A 115 14.08 -7.81 -8.24
CA LYS A 115 14.81 -6.72 -7.58
C LYS A 115 14.83 -6.84 -6.06
N LYS A 116 15.87 -6.24 -5.46
CA LYS A 116 16.00 -6.05 -4.02
C LYS A 116 15.47 -4.67 -3.63
N VAL A 117 14.49 -4.64 -2.74
CA VAL A 117 13.80 -3.42 -2.30
C VAL A 117 14.02 -3.21 -0.81
N LEU A 118 14.46 -2.01 -0.41
CA LEU A 118 14.43 -1.57 0.97
C LEU A 118 13.18 -0.71 1.19
N TYR A 119 12.26 -1.19 2.02
CA TYR A 119 11.02 -0.50 2.35
C TYR A 119 11.17 0.17 3.73
N LEU A 120 11.14 1.50 3.78
CA LEU A 120 11.23 2.29 5.00
C LEU A 120 9.84 2.70 5.46
N GLY A 121 9.45 2.35 6.69
CA GLY A 121 8.12 2.61 7.22
C GLY A 121 7.12 1.53 6.82
N ALA A 122 7.47 0.27 7.06
CA ALA A 122 6.68 -0.89 6.65
C ALA A 122 5.33 -1.07 7.38
N ALA A 123 5.15 -0.41 8.53
CA ALA A 123 4.00 -0.54 9.41
C ALA A 123 3.64 -2.02 9.66
N SER A 124 2.37 -2.40 9.48
CA SER A 124 1.91 -3.78 9.64
C SER A 124 2.15 -4.66 8.41
N GLY A 125 2.82 -4.15 7.37
CA GLY A 125 3.19 -4.93 6.18
C GLY A 125 2.11 -5.07 5.11
N THR A 126 1.05 -4.25 5.14
CA THR A 126 -0.04 -4.28 4.14
C THR A 126 0.49 -4.02 2.72
N SER A 127 1.13 -2.87 2.49
CA SER A 127 1.76 -2.52 1.21
C SER A 127 2.99 -3.38 0.92
N VAL A 128 3.79 -3.70 1.96
CA VAL A 128 4.98 -4.56 1.83
C VAL A 128 4.62 -5.91 1.24
N SER A 129 3.47 -6.49 1.62
CA SER A 129 3.03 -7.76 1.05
C SER A 129 2.77 -7.70 -0.45
N HIS A 130 2.31 -6.56 -0.99
CA HIS A 130 2.13 -6.37 -2.43
C HIS A 130 3.47 -6.09 -3.13
N VAL A 131 4.38 -5.36 -2.49
CA VAL A 131 5.76 -5.18 -3.01
C VAL A 131 6.47 -6.53 -3.09
N ALA A 132 6.32 -7.38 -2.06
CA ALA A 132 6.84 -8.73 -2.05
C ALA A 132 6.26 -9.57 -3.21
N ASP A 133 4.95 -9.49 -3.42
CA ASP A 133 4.27 -10.16 -4.53
C ASP A 133 4.80 -9.69 -5.92
N ILE A 134 5.14 -8.40 -6.07
CA ILE A 134 5.68 -7.82 -7.32
C ILE A 134 7.12 -8.27 -7.57
N VAL A 135 8.00 -8.19 -6.55
CA VAL A 135 9.41 -8.61 -6.72
C VAL A 135 9.53 -10.12 -6.90
N GLY A 136 8.55 -10.89 -6.44
CA GLY A 136 8.48 -12.33 -6.63
C GLY A 136 9.50 -13.11 -5.77
N PRO A 137 9.62 -14.43 -6.00
CA PRO A 137 10.45 -15.31 -5.17
C PRO A 137 11.96 -15.06 -5.33
N GLU A 138 12.40 -14.55 -6.48
CA GLU A 138 13.80 -14.21 -6.76
C GLU A 138 14.22 -12.86 -6.18
N GLY A 139 13.25 -11.98 -5.90
CA GLY A 139 13.49 -10.68 -5.29
C GLY A 139 13.50 -10.75 -3.76
N VAL A 140 13.95 -9.68 -3.12
CA VAL A 140 13.98 -9.59 -1.64
C VAL A 140 13.45 -8.24 -1.21
N VAL A 141 12.58 -8.22 -0.19
CA VAL A 141 12.09 -7.00 0.43
C VAL A 141 12.60 -6.90 1.86
N TYR A 142 13.47 -5.94 2.12
CA TYR A 142 13.88 -5.57 3.47
C TYR A 142 12.88 -4.56 4.03
N ALA A 143 12.09 -4.96 5.02
CA ALA A 143 10.99 -4.14 5.54
C ALA A 143 11.38 -3.57 6.92
N VAL A 144 11.70 -2.28 6.96
CA VAL A 144 12.10 -1.57 8.18
C VAL A 144 10.88 -0.93 8.84
N GLU A 145 10.67 -1.27 10.10
CA GLU A 145 9.61 -0.70 10.94
C GLU A 145 10.13 -0.39 12.34
N PHE A 146 9.78 0.78 12.88
CA PHE A 146 10.24 1.18 14.21
C PHE A 146 9.35 0.62 15.32
N SER A 147 8.03 0.60 15.11
CA SER A 147 7.07 0.23 16.16
C SER A 147 7.13 -1.27 16.46
N PRO A 148 7.39 -1.69 17.72
CA PRO A 148 7.36 -3.11 18.07
C PRO A 148 5.98 -3.75 17.88
N ARG A 149 4.90 -2.97 18.04
CA ARG A 149 3.52 -3.45 17.83
C ARG A 149 3.29 -3.78 16.36
N SER A 150 3.57 -2.82 15.47
CA SER A 150 3.46 -3.02 14.02
C SER A 150 4.43 -4.09 13.53
N GLY A 151 5.63 -4.14 14.13
CA GLY A 151 6.66 -5.13 13.88
C GLY A 151 6.18 -6.57 14.14
N ARG A 152 5.33 -6.81 15.14
CA ARG A 152 4.73 -8.15 15.35
C ARG A 152 3.88 -8.59 14.16
N ASP A 153 3.04 -7.69 13.65
CA ASP A 153 2.19 -7.97 12.49
C ASP A 153 3.04 -8.17 11.23
N LEU A 154 4.06 -7.33 11.05
CA LEU A 154 5.03 -7.44 9.96
C LEU A 154 5.78 -8.79 9.99
N ILE A 155 6.24 -9.23 11.16
CA ILE A 155 6.90 -10.53 11.34
C ILE A 155 5.92 -11.67 11.02
N ASN A 156 4.67 -11.58 11.46
CA ASN A 156 3.67 -12.61 11.18
C ASN A 156 3.35 -12.72 9.68
N MET A 157 3.34 -11.60 8.95
CA MET A 157 3.22 -11.58 7.49
C MET A 157 4.46 -12.17 6.82
N ALA A 158 5.66 -11.80 7.30
CA ALA A 158 6.94 -12.27 6.77
C ALA A 158 7.20 -13.77 7.02
N LYS A 159 6.66 -14.36 8.08
CA LYS A 159 6.72 -15.82 8.32
C LYS A 159 6.17 -16.63 7.15
N LYS A 160 5.24 -16.05 6.40
CA LYS A 160 4.52 -16.71 5.30
C LYS A 160 5.09 -16.34 3.94
N ARG A 161 5.69 -15.15 3.81
CA ARG A 161 6.39 -14.68 2.60
C ARG A 161 7.88 -14.69 2.84
N THR A 162 8.54 -15.75 2.38
CA THR A 162 9.97 -16.02 2.59
C THR A 162 10.89 -14.97 1.96
N ASN A 163 10.40 -14.19 1.00
CA ASN A 163 11.14 -13.11 0.36
C ASN A 163 11.09 -11.77 1.11
N VAL A 164 10.45 -11.72 2.29
CA VAL A 164 10.39 -10.52 3.14
C VAL A 164 11.26 -10.73 4.38
N ILE A 165 12.20 -9.81 4.60
CA ILE A 165 13.04 -9.78 5.80
C ILE A 165 12.55 -8.62 6.69
N PRO A 166 11.84 -8.90 7.81
CA PRO A 166 11.35 -7.87 8.71
C PRO A 166 12.50 -7.37 9.61
N ILE A 167 12.66 -6.05 9.70
CA ILE A 167 13.68 -5.38 10.50
C ILE A 167 12.97 -4.42 11.45
N VAL A 168 12.96 -4.74 12.74
CA VAL A 168 12.33 -3.89 13.76
C VAL A 168 13.38 -2.97 14.38
N GLU A 169 13.69 -1.87 13.70
CA GLU A 169 14.69 -0.88 14.10
C GLU A 169 14.31 0.54 13.62
N ASP A 170 14.96 1.56 14.17
CA ASP A 170 14.79 2.95 13.73
C ASP A 170 15.52 3.20 12.40
N ALA A 171 14.76 3.58 11.35
CA ALA A 171 15.28 3.91 10.03
C ALA A 171 16.26 5.11 10.03
N ARG A 172 16.29 5.92 11.09
CA ARG A 172 17.28 7.01 11.27
C ARG A 172 18.70 6.49 11.51
N LEU A 173 18.84 5.22 11.93
CA LEU A 173 20.09 4.61 12.36
C LEU A 173 20.44 3.37 11.51
N PRO A 174 20.76 3.55 10.21
CA PRO A 174 21.07 2.44 9.30
C PRO A 174 22.25 1.57 9.74
N ASN A 175 23.16 2.12 10.55
CA ASN A 175 24.26 1.38 11.15
C ASN A 175 23.80 0.21 12.03
N ARG A 176 22.61 0.26 12.64
CA ARG A 176 22.10 -0.80 13.52
C ARG A 176 21.70 -2.07 12.78
N TYR A 177 21.19 -1.93 11.56
CA TYR A 177 20.76 -3.06 10.73
C TYR A 177 21.66 -3.27 9.50
N ARG A 178 22.84 -2.65 9.48
CA ARG A 178 23.78 -2.75 8.36
C ARG A 178 24.23 -4.18 8.04
N MET A 179 24.19 -5.07 9.03
CA MET A 179 24.57 -6.48 8.86
C MET A 179 23.47 -7.32 8.20
N LEU A 180 22.24 -6.82 8.17
CA LEU A 180 21.07 -7.55 7.66
C LEU A 180 20.76 -7.20 6.20
N VAL A 181 21.04 -5.94 5.80
CA VAL A 181 20.64 -5.40 4.50
C VAL A 181 21.82 -5.46 3.54
N SER A 182 21.64 -6.20 2.44
CA SER A 182 22.60 -6.19 1.32
C SER A 182 22.35 -4.97 0.41
N THR A 183 23.26 -4.70 -0.53
CA THR A 183 23.05 -3.64 -1.51
C THR A 183 21.72 -3.85 -2.26
N VAL A 184 20.87 -2.82 -2.27
CA VAL A 184 19.52 -2.83 -2.86
C VAL A 184 19.46 -2.05 -4.16
N ASP A 185 18.46 -2.36 -4.98
CA ASP A 185 18.19 -1.70 -6.25
C ASP A 185 17.30 -0.46 -6.10
N VAL A 186 16.35 -0.55 -5.16
CA VAL A 186 15.31 0.47 -4.94
C VAL A 186 15.08 0.67 -3.45
N ILE A 187 14.91 1.93 -3.03
CA ILE A 187 14.34 2.28 -1.72
C ILE A 187 12.94 2.83 -1.93
N PHE A 188 11.96 2.27 -1.24
CA PHE A 188 10.63 2.88 -1.12
C PHE A 188 10.49 3.46 0.29
N ALA A 189 10.16 4.75 0.38
CA ALA A 189 10.06 5.46 1.66
C ALA A 189 8.63 5.96 1.91
N ASP A 190 7.98 5.39 2.91
CA ASP A 190 6.64 5.76 3.41
C ASP A 190 6.68 6.21 4.88
N VAL A 191 7.80 6.81 5.28
CA VAL A 191 7.98 7.36 6.62
C VAL A 191 7.35 8.75 6.71
N ALA A 192 6.45 8.94 7.67
CA ALA A 192 5.85 10.24 7.96
C ALA A 192 6.66 10.96 9.06
N GLN A 193 7.81 11.51 8.71
CA GLN A 193 8.71 12.22 9.64
C GLN A 193 9.14 13.58 9.05
N PRO A 194 9.33 14.63 9.86
CA PRO A 194 9.85 15.90 9.38
C PRO A 194 11.25 15.81 8.75
N ASP A 195 12.06 14.86 9.22
CA ASP A 195 13.41 14.58 8.71
C ASP A 195 13.46 13.48 7.65
N GLN A 196 12.37 13.28 6.90
CA GLN A 196 12.22 12.21 5.89
C GLN A 196 13.36 12.19 4.86
N ALA A 197 13.70 13.33 4.23
CA ALA A 197 14.82 13.40 3.28
C ALA A 197 16.12 12.86 3.89
N ARG A 198 16.47 13.28 5.11
CA ARG A 198 17.69 12.83 5.80
C ARG A 198 17.70 11.32 6.03
N ILE A 199 16.56 10.75 6.44
CA ILE A 199 16.40 9.30 6.62
C ILE A 199 16.67 8.56 5.30
N VAL A 200 16.06 9.02 4.20
CA VAL A 200 16.23 8.39 2.88
C VAL A 200 17.67 8.51 2.39
N ILE A 201 18.28 9.69 2.51
CA ILE A 201 19.66 9.95 2.11
C ILE A 201 20.62 9.04 2.88
N HIS A 202 20.49 8.97 4.21
CA HIS A 202 21.34 8.10 5.04
C HIS A 202 21.19 6.63 4.66
N ASN A 203 19.97 6.15 4.43
CA ASN A 203 19.75 4.76 4.02
C ASN A 203 20.32 4.46 2.63
N ALA A 204 20.20 5.40 1.69
CA ALA A 204 20.74 5.24 0.35
C ALA A 204 22.27 5.18 0.35
N GLN A 205 22.94 6.01 1.14
CA GLN A 205 24.40 6.00 1.26
C GLN A 205 24.93 4.64 1.76
N PHE A 206 24.18 3.97 2.64
CA PHE A 206 24.57 2.67 3.18
C PHE A 206 24.21 1.50 2.23
N PHE A 207 23.02 1.53 1.64
CA PHE A 207 22.44 0.33 1.03
C PHE A 207 22.13 0.46 -0.46
N LEU A 208 21.91 1.65 -1.00
CA LEU A 208 21.50 1.80 -2.39
C LEU A 208 22.71 1.70 -3.32
N LYS A 209 22.58 0.89 -4.36
CA LYS A 209 23.61 0.82 -5.42
C LYS A 209 23.72 2.15 -6.16
N ASP A 210 24.87 2.39 -6.78
CA ASP A 210 25.01 3.51 -7.71
C ASP A 210 24.06 3.33 -8.92
N GLY A 211 23.42 4.42 -9.34
CA GLY A 211 22.34 4.39 -10.33
C GLY A 211 21.05 3.73 -9.83
N GLY A 212 20.97 3.34 -8.55
CA GLY A 212 19.76 2.86 -7.89
C GLY A 212 18.69 3.94 -7.76
N HIS A 213 17.48 3.55 -7.40
CA HIS A 213 16.33 4.46 -7.40
C HIS A 213 15.72 4.60 -6.01
N VAL A 214 15.20 5.78 -5.72
CA VAL A 214 14.37 6.04 -4.53
C VAL A 214 13.00 6.49 -4.99
N VAL A 215 11.97 5.96 -4.33
CA VAL A 215 10.59 6.39 -4.49
C VAL A 215 10.10 6.81 -3.12
N ILE A 216 9.75 8.08 -2.97
CA ILE A 216 9.45 8.71 -1.68
C ILE A 216 8.01 9.19 -1.73
N SER A 217 7.22 8.79 -0.74
CA SER A 217 5.89 9.34 -0.50
C SER A 217 6.00 10.49 0.50
N ILE A 218 5.83 11.71 0.01
CA ILE A 218 5.92 12.94 0.80
C ILE A 218 4.51 13.34 1.23
N LYS A 219 4.30 13.52 2.54
CA LYS A 219 3.09 14.09 3.11
C LYS A 219 3.40 15.49 3.63
N ALA A 220 2.90 16.52 2.95
CA ALA A 220 3.28 17.90 3.26
C ALA A 220 3.02 18.25 4.73
N SER A 221 1.84 17.88 5.24
CA SER A 221 1.41 18.20 6.61
C SER A 221 2.25 17.54 7.72
N CYS A 222 3.02 16.49 7.41
CA CYS A 222 3.91 15.84 8.37
C CYS A 222 5.31 16.47 8.40
N ILE A 223 5.66 17.26 7.38
CA ILE A 223 6.95 17.94 7.28
C ILE A 223 6.79 19.36 7.81
N ASP A 224 5.84 20.10 7.25
CA ASP A 224 5.50 21.45 7.69
C ASP A 224 4.00 21.67 7.49
N SER A 225 3.26 21.78 8.59
CA SER A 225 1.81 22.00 8.58
C SER A 225 1.42 23.46 8.33
N THR A 226 2.37 24.38 8.30
CA THR A 226 2.13 25.82 8.12
C THR A 226 2.38 26.29 6.70
N ALA A 227 3.29 25.61 5.99
CA ALA A 227 3.61 25.90 4.60
C ALA A 227 2.59 25.30 3.61
N ALA A 228 2.51 25.89 2.42
CA ALA A 228 1.74 25.32 1.32
C ALA A 228 2.36 23.98 0.85
N PRO A 229 1.55 22.95 0.52
CA PRO A 229 2.08 21.64 0.11
C PRO A 229 3.08 21.69 -1.05
N SER A 230 2.83 22.52 -2.05
CA SER A 230 3.73 22.72 -3.19
C SER A 230 5.11 23.24 -2.77
N ALA A 231 5.18 24.14 -1.79
CA ALA A 231 6.44 24.66 -1.27
C ALA A 231 7.23 23.56 -0.53
N VAL A 232 6.55 22.74 0.27
CA VAL A 232 7.16 21.59 0.96
C VAL A 232 7.74 20.59 -0.04
N PHE A 233 7.01 20.27 -1.11
CA PHE A 233 7.50 19.36 -2.14
C PHE A 233 8.77 19.87 -2.83
N VAL A 234 8.82 21.16 -3.18
CA VAL A 234 10.00 21.78 -3.79
C VAL A 234 11.20 21.71 -2.83
N GLN A 235 11.00 22.00 -1.55
CA GLN A 235 12.07 21.92 -0.55
C GLN A 235 12.61 20.50 -0.38
N GLU A 236 11.76 19.48 -0.31
CA GLU A 236 12.20 18.09 -0.20
C GLU A 236 12.95 17.63 -1.45
N VAL A 237 12.47 17.98 -2.65
CA VAL A 237 13.16 17.68 -3.91
C VAL A 237 14.53 18.36 -3.96
N GLN A 238 14.64 19.58 -3.43
CA GLN A 238 15.90 20.31 -3.37
C GLN A 238 16.90 19.65 -2.41
N LYS A 239 16.46 19.21 -1.22
CA LYS A 239 17.30 18.44 -0.29
C LYS A 239 17.86 17.16 -0.92
N LEU A 240 17.03 16.46 -1.73
CA LEU A 240 17.48 15.28 -2.47
C LEU A 240 18.56 15.64 -3.51
N ARG A 241 18.35 16.72 -4.28
CA ARG A 241 19.32 17.21 -5.27
C ARG A 241 20.68 17.53 -4.65
N GLU A 242 20.69 18.21 -3.52
CA GLU A 242 21.91 18.55 -2.76
C GLU A 242 22.66 17.32 -2.26
N ASN A 243 21.99 16.16 -2.16
CA ASN A 243 22.54 14.92 -1.65
C ASN A 243 22.72 13.85 -2.74
N LYS A 244 23.02 14.29 -3.97
CA LYS A 244 23.37 13.42 -5.11
C LYS A 244 22.21 12.57 -5.64
N PHE A 245 20.99 13.05 -5.53
CA PHE A 245 19.84 12.45 -6.21
C PHE A 245 19.41 13.30 -7.39
N LYS A 246 19.17 12.67 -8.53
CA LYS A 246 18.54 13.30 -9.69
C LYS A 246 17.05 12.95 -9.69
N PRO A 247 16.16 13.92 -9.42
CA PRO A 247 14.72 13.71 -9.53
C PRO A 247 14.34 13.33 -10.97
N ILE A 248 13.48 12.35 -11.12
CA ILE A 248 13.02 11.81 -12.40
C ILE A 248 11.58 12.26 -12.64
N GLU A 249 10.70 11.97 -11.69
CA GLU A 249 9.29 12.29 -11.77
C GLU A 249 8.71 12.66 -10.41
N GLN A 250 7.65 13.46 -10.46
CA GLN A 250 6.84 13.82 -9.31
C GLN A 250 5.37 13.81 -9.74
N ILE A 251 4.52 13.14 -8.96
CA ILE A 251 3.07 13.16 -9.14
C ILE A 251 2.38 13.46 -7.81
N THR A 252 1.21 14.09 -7.86
CA THR A 252 0.32 14.17 -6.70
C THR A 252 -0.51 12.89 -6.60
N LEU A 253 -0.86 12.48 -5.38
CA LEU A 253 -1.66 11.25 -5.15
C LEU A 253 -3.17 11.51 -5.05
N GLU A 254 -3.62 12.69 -5.47
CA GLU A 254 -5.05 12.99 -5.58
C GLU A 254 -5.67 12.15 -6.72
N PRO A 255 -6.86 11.55 -6.53
CA PRO A 255 -7.83 11.79 -5.46
C PRO A 255 -7.73 10.86 -4.23
N TYR A 256 -6.72 10.00 -4.15
CA TYR A 256 -6.64 8.95 -3.12
C TYR A 256 -6.16 9.49 -1.77
N GLU A 257 -5.13 10.34 -1.79
CA GLU A 257 -4.50 10.92 -0.61
C GLU A 257 -4.34 12.43 -0.80
N ARG A 258 -4.89 13.23 0.12
CA ARG A 258 -4.78 14.70 0.08
C ARG A 258 -3.41 15.14 0.55
N ASP A 259 -2.87 16.20 -0.04
CA ASP A 259 -1.57 16.81 0.32
C ASP A 259 -0.39 15.82 0.30
N HIS A 260 -0.49 14.78 -0.53
CA HIS A 260 0.56 13.81 -0.77
C HIS A 260 1.11 13.92 -2.19
N ALA A 261 2.43 13.77 -2.29
CA ALA A 261 3.13 13.62 -3.56
C ALA A 261 4.04 12.40 -3.51
N MET A 262 4.17 11.72 -4.65
CA MET A 262 5.18 10.68 -4.84
C MET A 262 6.28 11.24 -5.73
N VAL A 263 7.52 11.13 -5.27
CA VAL A 263 8.72 11.59 -5.98
C VAL A 263 9.61 10.39 -6.24
N ALA A 264 10.03 10.20 -7.49
CA ALA A 264 11.06 9.24 -7.84
C ALA A 264 12.35 9.95 -8.21
N ALA A 265 13.49 9.44 -7.73
CA ALA A 265 14.81 9.98 -8.03
C ALA A 265 15.84 8.87 -8.22
N GLN A 266 16.86 9.12 -9.03
CA GLN A 266 18.02 8.26 -9.21
C GLN A 266 19.16 8.70 -8.30
N TYR A 267 19.78 7.77 -7.60
CA TYR A 267 20.97 8.02 -6.79
C TYR A 267 22.23 7.99 -7.67
N GLN A 268 23.01 9.07 -7.61
CA GLN A 268 24.21 9.27 -8.44
C GLN A 268 25.41 9.45 -7.54
N ARG A 269 25.96 8.35 -7.01
CA ARG A 269 27.00 8.38 -5.97
C ARG A 269 28.27 9.10 -6.41
N HIS A 270 28.60 8.98 -7.69
CA HIS A 270 29.87 9.43 -8.29
C HIS A 270 29.79 10.74 -9.09
N LEU A 271 28.68 11.48 -8.98
CA LEU A 271 28.62 12.89 -9.44
C LEU A 271 29.14 13.86 -8.39
#